data_AF-A0A2W5YWB5-F1
#
_entry.id   AF-A0A2W5YWB5-F1
#
_cell.length_a   1.000
_cell.length_b   1.000
_cell.length_c   1.000
_cell.angle_alpha   90.00
_cell.angle_beta   90.00
_cell.angle_gamma   90.00
#
_symmetry.space_group_name_H-M   'P 1'
#
loop_
_entity.id
_entity.type
_entity.pdbx_description
1 polymer ?
#
loop_
_entity_poly.entity_id
_entity_poly.type
_entity_poly.pdbx_seq_one_letter_code
_entity_poly.pdbx_strand_id
1 'polypeptide(L)'
;MNKRERISDFVRALDGAAAAGGQDYYGTFFQLWDAQKYYEAHDVLEQLWLVEKEERLARFYQALIQAAGAFVHLQKNFEQPRHPKHGRRLRPATRLFALALQNLEGLPDQFRDLNLVSLRRLLTETREKIIRSDFQKNPWAPATAPRLLLSTNRAAAPAFAEPDGNE
;
A
#
# COMPACT_ATOMS: atom_id res chain seq x y z
N MET A 1 20.16 -17.23 -6.46
CA MET A 1 18.83 -16.60 -6.42
C MET A 1 18.90 -15.25 -5.71
N ASN A 2 18.77 -14.16 -6.45
CA ASN A 2 18.80 -12.79 -5.92
C ASN A 2 17.41 -12.35 -5.39
N LYS A 3 17.33 -11.24 -4.63
CA LYS A 3 16.08 -10.75 -4.01
C LYS A 3 14.94 -10.58 -5.03
N ARG A 4 15.26 -10.07 -6.22
CA ARG A 4 14.27 -9.84 -7.29
C ARG A 4 13.68 -11.15 -7.81
N GLU A 5 14.51 -12.17 -8.03
CA GLU A 5 14.05 -13.51 -8.45
C GLU A 5 13.11 -14.12 -7.40
N ARG A 6 13.43 -14.03 -6.10
CA ARG A 6 12.55 -14.53 -5.04
C ARG A 6 11.19 -13.84 -5.03
N ILE A 7 11.19 -12.52 -5.22
CA ILE A 7 9.97 -11.71 -5.25
C ILE A 7 9.13 -12.06 -6.50
N SER A 8 9.78 -12.22 -7.66
CA SER A 8 9.14 -12.62 -8.91
C SER A 8 8.46 -14.00 -8.79
N ASP A 9 9.13 -14.97 -8.17
CA ASP A 9 8.56 -16.31 -7.96
C ASP A 9 7.39 -16.28 -6.96
N PHE A 10 7.50 -15.45 -5.93
CA PHE A 10 6.43 -15.23 -4.96
C PHE A 10 5.17 -14.60 -5.59
N VAL A 11 5.34 -13.59 -6.45
CA VAL A 11 4.24 -12.94 -7.16
C VAL A 11 3.53 -13.91 -8.10
N ARG A 12 4.29 -14.71 -8.88
CA ARG A 12 3.70 -15.78 -9.71
C ARG A 12 2.86 -16.77 -8.92
N ALA A 13 3.32 -17.12 -7.72
CA ALA A 13 2.60 -18.05 -6.86
C ALA A 13 1.29 -17.45 -6.32
N LEU A 14 1.22 -16.13 -6.15
CA LEU A 14 0.02 -15.41 -5.70
C LEU A 14 -0.99 -15.16 -6.82
N ASP A 15 -0.52 -14.78 -8.02
CA ASP A 15 -1.39 -14.42 -9.14
C ASP A 15 -2.14 -15.63 -9.74
N GLY A 16 -1.68 -16.85 -9.48
CA GLY A 16 -2.24 -18.07 -10.06
C GLY A 16 -2.04 -18.12 -11.58
N ALA A 17 -2.19 -19.31 -12.18
CA ALA A 17 -1.90 -19.58 -13.60
C ALA A 17 -2.75 -18.81 -14.64
N ALA A 18 -3.48 -17.76 -14.25
CA ALA A 18 -4.42 -17.02 -15.09
C ALA A 18 -3.90 -15.68 -15.63
N ALA A 19 -2.77 -15.14 -15.14
CA ALA A 19 -2.19 -13.92 -15.69
C ALA A 19 -1.31 -14.22 -16.92
N ALA A 20 -1.95 -14.39 -18.07
CA ALA A 20 -1.28 -14.37 -19.36
C ALA A 20 -0.75 -12.93 -19.64
N GLY A 21 0.43 -12.61 -19.08
CA GLY A 21 1.19 -11.40 -19.41
C GLY A 21 1.64 -10.57 -18.21
N GLY A 22 2.90 -10.71 -17.82
CA GLY A 22 3.58 -9.83 -16.85
C GLY A 22 3.31 -10.16 -15.37
N GLN A 23 4.24 -9.77 -14.49
CA GLN A 23 4.07 -9.84 -13.04
C GLN A 23 3.26 -8.62 -12.57
N ASP A 24 2.11 -8.81 -11.95
CA ASP A 24 1.30 -7.68 -11.45
C ASP A 24 1.75 -7.23 -10.05
N TYR A 25 2.99 -6.72 -9.96
CA TYR A 25 3.53 -6.20 -8.69
C TYR A 25 2.64 -5.14 -8.04
N TYR A 26 1.90 -4.36 -8.83
CA TYR A 26 1.02 -3.31 -8.34
C TYR A 26 -0.26 -3.90 -7.70
N GLY A 27 -0.92 -4.84 -8.37
CA GLY A 27 -2.05 -5.58 -7.79
C GLY A 27 -1.62 -6.38 -6.56
N THR A 28 -0.49 -7.10 -6.63
CA THR A 28 0.02 -7.88 -5.50
C THR A 28 0.32 -7.01 -4.27
N PHE A 29 0.78 -5.76 -4.45
CA PHE A 29 0.96 -4.82 -3.34
C PHE A 29 -0.30 -4.68 -2.47
N PHE A 30 -1.47 -4.50 -3.10
CA PHE A 30 -2.73 -4.33 -2.37
C PHE A 30 -3.19 -5.61 -1.69
N GLN A 31 -3.02 -6.76 -2.33
CA GLN A 31 -3.31 -8.06 -1.71
C GLN A 31 -2.47 -8.28 -0.46
N LEU A 32 -1.17 -7.95 -0.51
CA LEU A 32 -0.27 -8.05 0.64
C LEU A 32 -0.59 -7.03 1.73
N TRP A 33 -0.95 -5.80 1.34
CA TRP A 33 -1.39 -4.77 2.26
C TRP A 33 -2.62 -5.22 3.07
N ASP A 34 -3.64 -5.72 2.39
CA ASP A 34 -4.89 -6.19 3.02
C ASP A 34 -4.67 -7.43 3.89
N ALA A 35 -3.69 -8.27 3.53
CA ALA A 35 -3.22 -9.39 4.35
C ALA A 35 -2.26 -8.97 5.48
N GLN A 36 -2.02 -7.66 5.69
CA GLN A 36 -1.12 -7.11 6.72
C GLN A 36 0.34 -7.56 6.58
N LYS A 37 0.73 -8.00 5.38
CA LYS A 37 2.08 -8.38 4.98
C LYS A 37 2.83 -7.15 4.47
N TYR A 38 2.96 -6.14 5.32
CA TYR A 38 3.49 -4.83 4.92
C TYR A 38 4.95 -4.86 4.47
N TYR A 39 5.75 -5.80 4.98
CA TYR A 39 7.14 -5.96 4.58
C TYR A 39 7.24 -6.48 3.14
N GLU A 40 6.43 -7.49 2.82
CA GLU A 40 6.32 -8.05 1.48
C GLU A 40 5.70 -7.04 0.51
N ALA A 41 4.67 -6.30 0.94
CA ALA A 41 4.08 -5.22 0.14
C ALA A 41 5.14 -4.17 -0.25
N HIS A 42 5.94 -3.72 0.71
CA HIS A 42 7.09 -2.85 0.44
C HIS A 42 8.03 -3.44 -0.63
N ASP A 43 8.44 -4.70 -0.46
CA ASP A 43 9.42 -5.36 -1.33
C ASP A 43 8.92 -5.60 -2.76
N VAL A 44 7.65 -5.96 -2.96
CA VAL A 44 7.08 -6.13 -4.31
C VAL A 44 7.01 -4.80 -5.05
N LEU A 45 6.63 -3.72 -4.36
CA LEU A 45 6.46 -2.43 -5.01
C LEU A 45 7.80 -1.73 -5.29
N GLU A 46 8.83 -2.03 -4.51
CA GLU A 46 10.22 -1.63 -4.78
C GLU A 46 10.69 -2.12 -6.16
N GLN A 47 10.19 -3.27 -6.66
CA GLN A 47 10.53 -3.76 -8.00
C GLN A 47 10.07 -2.81 -9.11
N LEU A 48 8.88 -2.21 -8.96
CA LEU A 48 8.38 -1.22 -9.92
C LEU A 48 9.14 0.09 -9.80
N TRP A 49 9.36 0.56 -8.57
CA TRP A 49 10.03 1.85 -8.33
C TRP A 49 11.45 1.90 -8.87
N LEU A 50 12.24 0.83 -8.72
CA LEU A 50 13.65 0.80 -9.13
C LEU A 50 13.88 0.91 -10.65
N VAL A 51 12.86 0.64 -11.46
CA VAL A 51 12.94 0.70 -12.93
C VAL A 51 12.09 1.83 -13.51
N GLU A 52 11.34 2.54 -12.67
CA GLU A 52 10.46 3.63 -13.08
C GLU A 52 11.28 4.87 -13.45
N LYS A 53 10.94 5.46 -14.59
CA LYS A 53 11.63 6.65 -15.14
C LYS A 53 10.75 7.89 -15.11
N GLU A 54 9.43 7.71 -15.05
CA GLU A 54 8.49 8.81 -14.96
C GLU A 54 8.45 9.33 -13.52
N GLU A 55 8.82 10.59 -13.32
CA GLU A 55 9.03 11.17 -11.99
C GLU A 55 7.78 11.11 -11.11
N ARG A 56 6.60 11.41 -11.67
CA ARG A 56 5.34 11.45 -10.92
C ARG A 56 4.97 10.05 -10.41
N LEU A 57 5.13 9.04 -11.25
CA LEU A 57 4.88 7.63 -10.94
C LEU A 57 5.92 7.06 -9.98
N ALA A 58 7.20 7.43 -10.15
CA ALA A 58 8.26 7.06 -9.21
C ALA A 58 7.98 7.63 -7.81
N ARG A 59 7.59 8.91 -7.69
CA ARG A 59 7.18 9.53 -6.42
C ARG A 59 5.96 8.82 -5.82
N PHE A 60 4.98 8.48 -6.65
CA PHE A 60 3.81 7.72 -6.20
C PHE A 60 4.19 6.34 -5.61
N TYR A 61 5.01 5.55 -6.30
CA TYR A 61 5.47 4.26 -5.77
C TYR A 61 6.30 4.44 -4.50
N GLN A 62 7.17 5.45 -4.46
CA GLN A 62 7.97 5.76 -3.28
C GLN A 62 7.09 6.11 -2.07
N ALA A 63 5.98 6.83 -2.27
CA ALA A 63 5.01 7.12 -1.20
C ALA A 63 4.39 5.84 -0.62
N LEU A 64 3.97 4.90 -1.49
CA LEU A 64 3.38 3.63 -1.07
C LEU A 64 4.39 2.72 -0.36
N ILE A 65 5.63 2.67 -0.85
CA ILE A 65 6.75 1.95 -0.21
C ILE A 65 7.01 2.52 1.20
N GLN A 66 7.08 3.85 1.33
CA GLN A 66 7.28 4.50 2.63
C GLN A 66 6.10 4.27 3.58
N ALA A 67 4.85 4.32 3.07
CA ALA A 67 3.67 3.99 3.85
C ALA A 67 3.73 2.54 4.37
N ALA A 68 4.00 1.56 3.51
CA ALA A 68 4.15 0.16 3.91
C ALA A 68 5.27 -0.01 4.94
N GLY A 69 6.42 0.64 4.74
CA GLY A 69 7.51 0.67 5.72
C GLY A 69 7.08 1.25 7.07
N ALA A 70 6.27 2.31 7.10
CA ALA A 70 5.72 2.86 8.33
C ALA A 70 4.84 1.84 9.06
N PHE A 71 3.97 1.12 8.35
CA PHE A 71 3.14 0.07 8.94
C PHE A 71 3.95 -1.15 9.42
N VAL A 72 5.06 -1.52 8.76
CA VAL A 72 6.02 -2.50 9.30
C VAL A 72 6.56 -2.06 10.67
N HIS A 73 6.83 -0.76 10.84
CA HIS A 73 7.28 -0.23 12.12
C HIS A 73 6.19 -0.31 13.20
N LEU A 74 4.94 -0.02 12.85
CA LEU A 74 3.80 -0.14 13.76
C LEU A 74 3.53 -1.59 14.15
N GLN A 75 3.51 -2.51 13.18
CA GLN A 75 3.30 -3.94 13.42
C GLN A 75 4.37 -4.52 14.36
N LYS A 76 5.65 -4.24 14.07
CA LYS A 76 6.75 -4.69 14.93
C LYS A 76 6.69 -4.09 16.34
N ASN A 77 6.26 -2.83 16.47
CA ASN A 77 6.07 -2.21 17.78
C ASN A 77 4.92 -2.86 18.55
N PHE A 78 3.81 -3.17 17.88
CA PHE A 78 2.66 -3.84 18.45
C PHE A 78 3.00 -5.25 18.95
N GLU A 79 3.72 -6.03 18.14
CA GLU A 79 4.15 -7.39 18.48
C GLU A 79 5.17 -7.41 19.64
N GLN A 80 6.08 -6.43 19.68
CA GLN A 80 7.20 -6.41 20.63
C GLN A 80 7.41 -5.03 21.27
N PRO A 81 6.44 -4.51 22.04
CA PRO A 81 6.46 -3.14 22.54
C PRO A 81 7.58 -2.90 23.57
N ARG A 82 8.00 -3.94 24.30
CA ARG A 82 9.07 -3.88 25.32
C ARG A 82 10.46 -4.16 24.78
N HIS A 83 10.59 -4.60 23.53
CA HIS A 83 11.89 -4.92 22.96
C HIS A 83 12.69 -3.62 22.71
N PRO A 84 13.99 -3.52 23.06
CA PRO A 84 14.77 -2.27 22.98
C PRO A 84 14.72 -1.57 21.62
N LYS A 85 14.81 -2.35 20.53
CA LYS A 85 14.64 -1.89 19.14
C LYS A 85 13.19 -1.65 18.74
N HIS A 86 12.30 -2.62 18.93
CA HIS A 86 10.93 -2.57 18.40
C HIS A 86 10.01 -1.61 19.18
N GLY A 87 10.23 -1.44 20.48
CA GLY A 87 9.54 -0.45 21.31
C GLY A 87 9.75 1.00 20.87
N ARG A 88 10.87 1.30 20.20
CA ARG A 88 11.22 2.66 19.73
C ARG A 88 10.78 2.96 18.29
N ARG A 89 9.98 2.09 17.66
CA ARG A 89 9.64 2.18 16.23
C ARG A 89 8.56 3.20 15.87
N LEU A 90 7.86 3.77 16.86
CA LEU A 90 6.85 4.80 16.60
C LEU A 90 7.46 6.07 15.98
N ARG A 91 8.63 6.52 16.44
CA ARG A 91 9.33 7.68 15.85
C ARG A 91 9.73 7.43 14.38
N PRO A 92 10.44 6.35 14.02
CA PRO A 92 10.66 5.98 12.62
C PRO A 92 9.37 5.92 11.77
N ALA A 93 8.29 5.34 12.29
CA ALA A 93 7.01 5.28 11.56
C ALA A 93 6.50 6.68 11.19
N THR A 94 6.50 7.62 12.14
CA THR A 94 6.05 9.01 11.86
C THR A 94 6.90 9.75 10.84
N ARG A 95 8.19 9.41 10.71
CA ARG A 95 9.06 9.99 9.68
C ARG A 95 8.70 9.45 8.31
N LEU A 96 8.47 8.14 8.20
CA LEU A 96 8.02 7.52 6.95
C LEU A 96 6.64 8.01 6.51
N PHE A 97 5.70 8.23 7.45
CA PHE A 97 4.43 8.88 7.12
C PHE A 97 4.62 10.29 6.56
N ALA A 98 5.53 11.09 7.13
CA ALA A 98 5.80 12.43 6.62
C ALA A 98 6.41 12.40 5.21
N LEU A 99 7.36 11.50 4.95
CA LEU A 99 7.95 11.34 3.62
C LEU A 99 6.92 10.85 2.60
N ALA A 100 6.06 9.91 2.99
CA ALA A 100 5.00 9.41 2.11
C ALA A 100 4.05 10.54 1.73
N LEU A 101 3.62 11.36 2.70
CA LEU A 101 2.78 12.53 2.46
C LEU A 101 3.45 13.53 1.52
N GLN A 102 4.73 13.85 1.73
CA GLN A 102 5.52 14.73 0.86
C GLN A 102 5.57 14.20 -0.59
N ASN A 103 5.74 12.89 -0.77
CA ASN A 103 5.74 12.27 -2.09
C ASN A 103 4.37 12.31 -2.78
N LEU A 104 3.27 12.42 -2.02
CA LEU A 104 1.92 12.58 -2.55
C LEU A 104 1.53 14.04 -2.84
N GLU A 105 2.35 15.02 -2.46
CA GLU A 105 2.08 16.44 -2.70
C GLU A 105 2.04 16.75 -4.21
N GLY A 106 0.99 17.47 -4.63
CA GLY A 106 0.77 17.84 -6.03
C GLY A 106 0.24 16.72 -6.92
N LEU A 107 0.09 15.48 -6.42
CA LEU A 107 -0.61 14.43 -7.14
C LEU A 107 -2.14 14.66 -7.10
N PRO A 108 -2.90 14.25 -8.14
CA PRO A 108 -4.36 14.36 -8.15
C PRO A 108 -5.02 13.58 -7.00
N ASP A 109 -6.33 13.77 -6.79
CA ASP A 109 -7.08 13.08 -5.73
C ASP A 109 -7.25 11.57 -5.98
N GLN A 110 -7.11 11.16 -7.24
CA GLN A 110 -7.04 9.78 -7.67
C GLN A 110 -5.84 9.61 -8.60
N PHE A 111 -5.03 8.57 -8.37
CA PHE A 111 -3.89 8.26 -9.23
C PHE A 111 -3.69 6.75 -9.30
N ARG A 112 -3.62 6.21 -10.53
CA ARG A 112 -3.51 4.76 -10.78
C ARG A 112 -4.60 3.97 -10.06
N ASP A 113 -5.84 4.44 -10.18
CA ASP A 113 -7.02 3.89 -9.50
C ASP A 113 -7.02 3.99 -7.97
N LEU A 114 -5.95 4.39 -7.31
CA LEU A 114 -5.93 4.59 -5.86
C LEU A 114 -6.55 5.94 -5.47
N ASN A 115 -7.44 5.92 -4.47
CA ASN A 115 -7.98 7.13 -3.86
C ASN A 115 -6.93 7.78 -2.93
N LEU A 116 -6.26 8.82 -3.40
CA LEU A 116 -5.19 9.50 -2.66
C LEU A 116 -5.71 10.38 -1.53
N VAL A 117 -6.96 10.85 -1.59
CA VAL A 117 -7.60 11.58 -0.48
C VAL A 117 -7.67 10.68 0.76
N SER A 118 -8.17 9.45 0.58
CA SER A 118 -8.30 8.46 1.66
C SER A 118 -6.93 8.03 2.18
N LEU A 119 -5.95 7.83 1.29
CA LEU A 119 -4.58 7.52 1.70
C LEU A 119 -3.96 8.66 2.52
N ARG A 120 -3.99 9.90 2.02
CA ARG A 120 -3.44 11.07 2.73
C ARG A 120 -4.08 11.20 4.12
N ARG A 121 -5.40 11.07 4.20
CA ARG A 121 -6.13 11.09 5.48
C ARG A 121 -5.65 10.00 6.43
N LEU A 122 -5.55 8.75 5.96
CA LEU A 122 -5.05 7.63 6.75
C LEU A 122 -3.64 7.91 7.32
N LEU A 123 -2.70 8.35 6.48
CA LEU A 123 -1.31 8.58 6.89
C LEU A 123 -1.22 9.75 7.88
N THR A 124 -1.94 10.84 7.62
CA THR A 124 -1.99 12.01 8.50
C THR A 124 -2.60 11.66 9.86
N GLU A 125 -3.80 11.08 9.90
CA GLU A 125 -4.47 10.74 11.15
C GLU A 125 -3.67 9.72 11.98
N THR A 126 -3.08 8.72 11.33
CA THR A 126 -2.24 7.72 12.02
C THR A 126 -1.01 8.38 12.63
N ARG A 127 -0.32 9.23 11.86
CA ARG A 127 0.85 9.99 12.32
C ARG A 127 0.50 10.90 13.49
N GLU A 128 -0.59 11.64 13.40
CA GLU A 128 -1.04 12.56 14.45
C GLU A 128 -1.41 11.85 15.75
N LYS A 129 -2.09 10.70 15.68
CA LYS A 129 -2.40 9.89 16.87
C LYS A 129 -1.14 9.49 17.63
N ILE A 130 -0.07 9.10 16.91
CA ILE A 130 1.23 8.76 17.51
C ILE A 130 1.85 9.99 18.17
N ILE A 131 1.92 11.13 17.45
CA ILE A 131 2.54 12.36 17.95
C ILE A 131 1.79 12.90 19.18
N ARG A 132 0.46 12.95 19.13
CA ARG A 132 -0.38 13.42 20.24
C ARG A 132 -0.24 12.57 21.49
N SER A 133 0.14 11.30 21.34
CA SER A 133 0.45 10.41 22.46
C SER A 133 1.88 10.55 22.99
N ASP A 134 2.65 11.53 22.50
CA ASP A 134 4.11 11.65 22.72
C ASP A 134 4.85 10.33 22.43
N PHE A 135 4.48 9.66 21.34
CA PHE A 135 5.05 8.37 20.93
C PHE A 135 4.86 7.24 21.96
N GLN A 136 3.85 7.31 22.83
CA GLN A 136 3.56 6.29 23.84
C GLN A 136 2.48 5.30 23.42
N LYS A 137 1.62 5.67 22.44
CA LYS A 137 0.53 4.81 21.96
C LYS A 137 0.69 4.47 20.49
N ASN A 138 0.64 3.18 20.19
CA ASN A 138 0.53 2.69 18.83
C ASN A 138 -0.95 2.64 18.43
N PRO A 139 -1.39 3.40 17.40
CA PRO A 139 -2.79 3.40 16.97
C PRO A 139 -3.14 2.20 16.08
N TRP A 140 -2.17 1.40 15.65
CA TRP A 140 -2.39 0.23 14.81
C TRP A 140 -2.57 -1.03 15.67
N ALA A 141 -3.53 -1.86 15.27
CA ALA A 141 -3.72 -3.22 15.74
C ALA A 141 -4.26 -4.07 14.57
N PRO A 142 -4.06 -5.40 14.57
CA PRO A 142 -4.53 -6.28 13.49
C PRO A 142 -6.03 -6.16 13.20
N ALA A 143 -6.85 -5.96 14.24
CA ALA A 143 -8.30 -5.82 14.12
C ALA A 143 -8.75 -4.50 13.45
N THR A 144 -7.89 -3.49 13.46
CA THR A 144 -8.18 -2.16 12.89
C THR A 144 -7.18 -1.80 11.79
N ALA A 145 -6.54 -2.81 11.19
CA ALA A 145 -5.59 -2.62 10.12
C ALA A 145 -6.29 -1.96 8.91
N PRO A 146 -5.74 -0.86 8.38
CA PRO A 146 -6.41 -0.13 7.32
C PRO A 146 -6.33 -0.90 6.00
N ARG A 147 -7.36 -0.76 5.17
CA ARG A 147 -7.35 -1.19 3.77
C ARG A 147 -7.23 0.03 2.87
N LEU A 148 -6.61 -0.15 1.70
CA LEU A 148 -6.49 0.92 0.72
C LEU A 148 -7.67 0.86 -0.26
N LEU A 149 -8.31 2.00 -0.50
CA LEU A 149 -9.48 2.07 -1.36
C LEU A 149 -9.06 2.31 -2.81
N LEU A 150 -9.19 1.27 -3.62
CA LEU A 150 -9.17 1.39 -5.07
C LEU A 150 -10.52 1.95 -5.53
N SER A 151 -10.45 3.01 -6.33
CA SER A 151 -11.58 3.63 -7.00
C SER A 151 -12.09 2.59 -7.99
N THR A 152 -13.21 1.99 -7.65
CA THR A 152 -13.79 0.91 -8.43
C THR A 152 -14.21 1.49 -9.78
N ASN A 153 -13.45 1.21 -10.83
CA ASN A 153 -14.00 1.24 -12.19
C ASN A 153 -14.00 -0.18 -12.75
N ARG A 154 -14.92 -0.98 -12.23
CA ARG A 154 -15.56 -1.99 -13.08
C ARG A 154 -17.00 -1.53 -13.20
N ALA A 155 -17.29 -0.84 -14.30
CA ALA A 155 -18.63 -0.85 -14.86
C ALA A 155 -19.00 -2.33 -15.07
N ALA A 156 -19.64 -2.94 -14.08
CA ALA A 156 -20.62 -3.96 -14.35
C ALA A 156 -21.85 -3.20 -14.86
N ALA A 157 -21.82 -2.79 -16.12
CA ALA A 157 -23.06 -2.61 -16.84
C ALA A 157 -23.68 -4.02 -16.92
N PRO A 158 -24.85 -4.30 -16.32
CA PRO A 158 -25.60 -5.43 -16.79
C PRO A 158 -25.95 -5.14 -18.24
N ALA A 159 -25.39 -5.95 -19.13
CA ALA A 159 -25.91 -6.12 -20.47
C ALA A 159 -27.36 -6.62 -20.33
N PHE A 160 -28.32 -5.70 -20.35
CA PHE A 160 -29.68 -6.04 -20.70
C PHE A 160 -29.92 -5.58 -22.13
N ALA A 161 -30.25 -6.59 -22.92
CA ALA A 161 -30.46 -6.57 -24.34
C ALA A 161 -31.66 -5.71 -24.73
N GLU A 162 -31.47 -4.92 -25.76
CA GLU A 162 -32.45 -4.70 -26.84
C GLU A 162 -31.63 -5.00 -28.12
N PRO A 163 -32.15 -5.71 -29.14
CA PRO A 163 -33.46 -5.42 -29.73
C PRO A 163 -34.24 -6.65 -30.25
N ASP A 164 -35.38 -6.34 -30.86
CA ASP A 164 -36.18 -7.07 -31.85
C ASP A 164 -37.47 -7.75 -31.38
N GLY A 165 -38.56 -7.21 -31.91
CA GLY A 165 -39.91 -7.75 -31.83
C GLY A 165 -40.94 -6.80 -32.47
N ASN A 166 -40.72 -6.45 -33.73
CA ASN A 166 -41.69 -5.78 -34.59
C ASN A 166 -42.74 -6.80 -35.04
N GLU A 167 -43.98 -6.71 -34.56
CA GLU A 167 -45.27 -6.86 -35.29
C GLU A 167 -46.47 -6.63 -34.37
#